data_AF-A0A9E0HFD4-F1
#
_entry.id   AF-A0A9E0HFD4-F1
#
_cell.length_a   1.000
_cell.length_b   1.000
_cell.length_c   1.000
_cell.angle_alpha   90.00
_cell.angle_beta   90.00
_cell.angle_gamma   90.00
#
_symmetry.space_group_name_H-M   'P 1'
#
loop_
_entity.id
_entity.type
_entity.pdbx_description
1 polymer ?
#
loop_
_entity_poly.entity_id
_entity_poly.type
_entity_poly.pdbx_seq_one_letter_code
_entity_poly.pdbx_strand_id
1 'polypeptide(L)'
;MPPAKRRPRRKPAPGSLRVAAWLHSAIWPLREALGRELAFLEHGHLTWSAGTQTLAGFRPARSQLTAASRANLDDLIACHAPELAAAIDAQEAAIAATIRAAAAAQLELLSGPIRDALERSRQRKRVDDAFLPDLAQEVVNRTVGHTVRLDRAIVDAIRPTLEAIPRHGALAAVDAAHARLVEATAALAALLDELRGTLCDAYDLPPAPIQEPAPHHGHR
;
A
#
# COMPACT_ATOMS: atom_id res chain seq x y z
N MET A 1 -21.11 -39.95 27.90
CA MET A 1 -19.89 -39.82 27.07
C MET A 1 -18.99 -38.77 27.71
N PRO A 2 -17.73 -39.08 28.06
CA PRO A 2 -16.81 -38.04 28.51
C PRO A 2 -16.28 -37.24 27.30
N PRO A 3 -16.06 -35.92 27.42
CA PRO A 3 -15.50 -35.11 26.34
C PRO A 3 -14.04 -35.53 26.08
N ALA A 4 -13.71 -35.73 24.80
CA ALA A 4 -12.36 -36.06 24.37
C ALA A 4 -11.39 -34.96 24.85
N LYS A 5 -10.42 -35.33 25.70
CA LYS A 5 -9.32 -34.46 26.11
C LYS A 5 -8.58 -33.99 24.86
N ARG A 6 -8.70 -32.70 24.51
CA ARG A 6 -7.85 -32.05 23.49
C ARG A 6 -6.39 -32.26 23.90
N ARG A 7 -5.68 -33.12 23.16
CA ARG A 7 -4.23 -33.30 23.37
C ARG A 7 -3.57 -31.93 23.16
N PRO A 8 -2.67 -31.49 24.06
CA PRO A 8 -1.89 -30.29 23.81
C PRO A 8 -1.11 -30.50 22.52
N ARG A 9 -1.25 -29.57 21.56
CA ARG A 9 -0.47 -29.59 20.32
C ARG A 9 1.01 -29.59 20.73
N ARG A 10 1.73 -30.69 20.44
CA ARG A 10 3.17 -30.78 20.69
C ARG A 10 3.85 -29.60 20.01
N LYS A 11 4.70 -28.88 20.74
CA LYS A 11 5.55 -27.83 20.16
C LYS A 11 6.35 -28.47 19.00
N PRO A 12 6.46 -27.80 17.84
CA PRO A 12 7.26 -28.32 16.74
C PRO A 12 8.71 -28.54 17.17
N ALA A 13 9.36 -29.57 16.62
CA ALA A 13 10.77 -29.83 16.87
C ALA A 13 11.65 -28.77 16.17
N PRO A 14 12.92 -28.60 16.61
CA PRO A 14 13.92 -27.86 15.83
C PRO A 14 13.96 -28.34 14.37
N GLY A 15 14.11 -27.43 13.41
CA GLY A 15 14.06 -27.74 11.98
C GLY A 15 12.66 -28.08 11.46
N SER A 16 11.59 -27.63 12.13
CA SER A 16 10.22 -27.97 11.74
C SER A 16 9.90 -27.51 10.31
N LEU A 17 9.57 -28.47 9.43
CA LEU A 17 9.09 -28.21 8.07
C LEU A 17 7.85 -27.31 8.04
N ARG A 18 7.00 -27.36 9.08
CA ARG A 18 5.82 -26.52 9.20
C ARG A 18 6.19 -25.06 9.47
N VAL A 19 7.15 -24.83 10.38
CA VAL A 19 7.64 -23.48 10.68
C VAL A 19 8.41 -22.92 9.48
N ALA A 20 9.22 -23.75 8.82
CA ALA A 20 9.88 -23.37 7.56
C ALA A 20 8.85 -23.00 6.48
N ALA A 21 7.73 -23.72 6.38
CA ALA A 21 6.65 -23.36 5.46
C ALA A 21 6.02 -22.01 5.80
N TRP A 22 5.76 -21.70 7.08
CA TRP A 22 5.28 -20.38 7.51
C TRP A 22 6.26 -19.27 7.12
N LEU A 23 7.55 -19.46 7.41
CA LEU A 23 8.61 -18.50 7.09
C LEU A 23 8.71 -18.22 5.60
N HIS A 24 8.87 -19.25 4.78
CA HIS A 24 9.22 -19.07 3.36
C HIS A 24 8.02 -18.84 2.44
N SER A 25 6.81 -19.28 2.82
CA SER A 25 5.64 -19.15 1.95
C SER A 25 4.62 -18.11 2.41
N ALA A 26 4.66 -17.66 3.67
CA ALA A 26 3.75 -16.65 4.20
C ALA A 26 4.50 -15.39 4.65
N ILE A 27 5.37 -15.50 5.66
CA ILE A 27 6.04 -14.34 6.26
C ILE A 27 6.93 -13.63 5.23
N TRP A 28 7.80 -14.37 4.57
CA TRP A 28 8.78 -13.81 3.64
C TRP A 28 8.13 -13.09 2.44
N PRO A 29 7.21 -13.72 1.67
CA PRO A 29 6.58 -13.03 0.55
C PRO A 29 5.75 -11.81 0.95
N LEU A 30 5.08 -11.85 2.11
CA LEU A 30 4.36 -10.69 2.64
C LEU A 30 5.31 -9.56 2.99
N ARG A 31 6.39 -9.85 3.71
CA ARG A 31 7.35 -8.84 4.13
C ARG A 31 8.01 -8.13 2.95
N GLU A 32 8.33 -8.88 1.90
CA GLU A 32 8.84 -8.36 0.63
C GLU A 32 7.84 -7.44 -0.08
N ALA A 33 6.56 -7.86 -0.13
CA ALA A 33 5.50 -7.04 -0.70
C ALA A 33 5.34 -5.71 0.05
N LEU A 34 5.29 -5.77 1.38
CA LEU A 34 5.16 -4.59 2.23
C LEU A 34 6.38 -3.67 2.16
N GLY A 35 7.59 -4.22 2.03
CA GLY A 35 8.81 -3.42 1.83
C GLY A 35 8.74 -2.58 0.55
N ARG A 36 8.26 -3.16 -0.55
CA ARG A 36 8.03 -2.43 -1.80
C ARG A 36 6.93 -1.37 -1.65
N GLU A 37 5.83 -1.71 -0.99
CA GLU A 37 4.74 -0.76 -0.73
C GLU A 37 5.21 0.44 0.11
N LEU A 38 5.97 0.20 1.19
CA LEU A 38 6.54 1.25 2.04
C LEU A 38 7.46 2.19 1.25
N ALA A 39 8.30 1.65 0.37
CA ALA A 39 9.16 2.48 -0.47
C ALA A 39 8.34 3.48 -1.30
N PHE A 40 7.19 3.09 -1.87
CA PHE A 40 6.33 4.05 -2.57
C PHE A 40 5.66 5.06 -1.61
N LEU A 41 5.19 4.58 -0.45
CA LEU A 41 4.46 5.40 0.51
C LEU A 41 5.34 6.48 1.15
N GLU A 42 6.60 6.18 1.46
CA GLU A 42 7.56 7.11 2.06
C GLU A 42 7.90 8.26 1.12
N HIS A 43 7.87 8.03 -0.19
CA HIS A 43 7.99 9.08 -1.21
C HIS A 43 6.67 9.83 -1.45
N GLY A 44 5.61 9.49 -0.71
CA GLY A 44 4.31 10.15 -0.79
C GLY A 44 3.42 9.72 -1.96
N HIS A 45 3.79 8.66 -2.69
CA HIS A 45 3.07 8.20 -3.88
C HIS A 45 1.95 7.21 -3.55
N LEU A 46 0.73 7.49 -4.03
CA LEU A 46 -0.46 6.66 -3.80
C LEU A 46 -0.80 5.70 -4.95
N THR A 47 -0.26 5.90 -6.15
CA THR A 47 -0.52 5.06 -7.34
C THR A 47 -2.01 4.86 -7.68
N TRP A 48 -2.85 5.81 -7.30
CA TRP A 48 -4.27 5.86 -7.65
C TRP A 48 -4.47 5.81 -9.16
N SER A 49 -5.39 4.95 -9.59
CA SER A 49 -5.85 4.82 -10.96
C SER A 49 -7.35 5.11 -11.04
N ALA A 50 -7.70 6.24 -11.65
CA ALA A 50 -9.10 6.63 -11.82
C ALA A 50 -9.87 5.65 -12.72
N GLY A 51 -9.21 5.06 -13.72
CA GLY A 51 -9.83 4.11 -14.65
C GLY A 51 -10.22 2.77 -14.00
N THR A 52 -9.45 2.33 -13.00
CA THR A 52 -9.70 1.06 -12.29
C THR A 52 -10.25 1.23 -10.89
N GLN A 53 -10.36 2.47 -10.40
CA GLN A 53 -10.82 2.84 -9.06
C GLN A 53 -10.08 2.07 -7.95
N THR A 54 -8.76 1.92 -8.12
CA THR A 54 -7.90 1.18 -7.20
C THR A 54 -6.54 1.85 -7.04
N LEU A 55 -5.73 1.35 -6.11
CA LEU A 55 -4.32 1.70 -5.98
C LEU A 55 -3.48 0.63 -6.69
N ALA A 56 -2.80 0.99 -7.77
CA ALA A 56 -2.10 0.02 -8.62
C ALA A 56 -0.91 -0.67 -7.91
N GLY A 57 -0.24 0.06 -7.01
CA GLY A 57 0.94 -0.39 -6.29
C GLY A 57 0.65 -1.11 -4.96
N PHE A 58 -0.60 -1.14 -4.50
CA PHE A 58 -0.95 -1.63 -3.16
C PHE A 58 -2.00 -2.70 -3.24
N ARG A 59 -1.79 -3.83 -2.55
CA ARG A 59 -2.79 -4.90 -2.49
C ARG A 59 -3.04 -5.33 -1.06
N PRO A 60 -4.28 -5.77 -0.74
CA PRO A 60 -4.56 -6.40 0.54
C PRO A 60 -3.56 -7.51 0.81
N ALA A 61 -3.00 -7.59 2.03
CA ALA A 61 -1.94 -8.53 2.35
C ALA A 61 -2.29 -9.98 1.98
N ARG A 62 -3.53 -10.44 2.24
CA ARG A 62 -3.96 -11.79 1.87
C ARG A 62 -4.01 -12.04 0.36
N SER A 63 -4.17 -10.99 -0.43
CA SER A 63 -4.17 -11.03 -1.90
C SER A 63 -2.76 -11.07 -2.50
N GLN A 64 -1.72 -10.79 -1.71
CA GLN A 64 -0.31 -10.94 -2.13
C GLN A 64 0.13 -12.41 -2.14
N LEU A 65 -0.64 -13.30 -1.50
CA LEU A 65 -0.29 -14.71 -1.31
C LEU A 65 -1.09 -15.64 -2.24
N THR A 66 -0.43 -16.73 -2.67
CA THR A 66 -1.10 -17.87 -3.31
C THR A 66 -2.09 -18.54 -2.34
N ALA A 67 -2.99 -19.38 -2.86
CA ALA A 67 -3.91 -20.14 -2.01
C ALA A 67 -3.18 -21.03 -0.98
N ALA A 68 -2.09 -21.68 -1.39
CA ALA A 68 -1.28 -22.51 -0.49
C ALA A 68 -0.55 -21.67 0.57
N SER A 69 0.04 -20.55 0.17
CA SER A 69 0.66 -19.57 1.07
C SER A 69 -0.34 -19.01 2.10
N ARG A 70 -1.57 -18.71 1.67
CA ARG A 70 -2.64 -18.26 2.58
C ARG A 70 -2.98 -19.31 3.64
N ALA A 71 -3.08 -20.58 3.26
CA ALA A 71 -3.32 -21.63 4.24
C ALA A 71 -2.21 -21.70 5.30
N ASN A 72 -0.95 -21.47 4.91
CA ASN A 72 0.16 -21.38 5.85
C ASN A 72 0.11 -20.14 6.74
N LEU A 73 -0.33 -18.99 6.20
CA LEU A 73 -0.58 -17.78 6.98
C LEU A 73 -1.69 -18.01 8.01
N ASP A 74 -2.82 -18.58 7.60
CA ASP A 74 -3.95 -18.86 8.49
C ASP A 74 -3.55 -19.82 9.61
N ASP A 75 -2.76 -20.85 9.28
CA ASP A 75 -2.23 -21.81 10.24
C ASP A 75 -1.26 -21.15 11.25
N LEU A 76 -0.37 -20.26 10.78
CA LEU A 76 0.51 -19.46 11.62
C LEU A 76 -0.30 -18.58 12.59
N ILE A 77 -1.31 -17.86 12.09
CA ILE A 77 -2.19 -17.00 12.89
C ILE A 77 -2.90 -17.83 13.97
N ALA A 78 -3.48 -18.96 13.60
CA ALA A 78 -4.21 -19.81 14.54
C ALA A 78 -3.33 -20.47 15.61
N CYS A 79 -2.04 -20.68 15.32
CA CYS A 79 -1.16 -21.46 16.18
C CYS A 79 -0.16 -20.66 16.99
N HIS A 80 0.26 -19.49 16.49
CA HIS A 80 1.44 -18.81 17.01
C HIS A 80 1.28 -17.29 17.12
N ALA A 81 0.65 -16.64 16.13
CA ALA A 81 0.62 -15.18 16.05
C ALA A 81 -0.80 -14.65 15.78
N PRO A 82 -1.74 -14.79 16.74
CA PRO A 82 -3.11 -14.29 16.56
C PRO A 82 -3.18 -12.77 16.34
N GLU A 83 -2.25 -12.00 16.89
CA GLU A 83 -2.12 -10.55 16.72
C GLU A 83 -1.87 -10.14 15.26
N LEU A 84 -1.29 -11.03 14.45
CA LEU A 84 -1.05 -10.77 13.02
C LEU A 84 -2.36 -10.59 12.25
N ALA A 85 -3.46 -11.21 12.69
CA ALA A 85 -4.77 -11.02 12.06
C ALA A 85 -5.23 -9.56 12.12
N ALA A 86 -5.12 -8.94 13.30
CA ALA A 86 -5.53 -7.55 13.49
C ALA A 86 -4.64 -6.58 12.72
N ALA A 87 -3.32 -6.83 12.66
CA ALA A 87 -2.39 -6.02 11.87
C ALA A 87 -2.69 -6.10 10.36
N ILE A 88 -3.00 -7.30 9.85
CA ILE A 88 -3.42 -7.48 8.46
C ILE A 88 -4.73 -6.72 8.20
N ASP A 89 -5.74 -6.89 9.05
CA ASP A 89 -7.03 -6.24 8.86
C ASP A 89 -6.92 -4.70 8.89
N ALA A 90 -6.04 -4.17 9.74
CA ALA A 90 -5.74 -2.74 9.79
C ALA A 90 -5.13 -2.23 8.48
N GLN A 91 -4.19 -2.97 7.89
CA GLN A 91 -3.57 -2.62 6.61
C GLN A 91 -4.58 -2.69 5.45
N GLU A 92 -5.39 -3.74 5.39
CA GLU A 92 -6.41 -3.90 4.35
C GLU A 92 -7.50 -2.82 4.47
N ALA A 93 -7.89 -2.45 5.69
CA ALA A 93 -8.81 -1.35 5.95
C ALA A 93 -8.20 0.02 5.56
N ALA A 94 -6.90 0.22 5.78
CA ALA A 94 -6.20 1.43 5.36
C ALA A 94 -6.14 1.56 3.83
N ILE A 95 -5.86 0.48 3.10
CA ILE A 95 -5.95 0.47 1.62
C ILE A 95 -7.34 0.89 1.17
N ALA A 96 -8.39 0.26 1.73
CA ALA A 96 -9.76 0.55 1.34
C ALA A 96 -10.17 2.01 1.66
N ALA A 97 -9.70 2.56 2.78
CA ALA A 97 -9.91 3.96 3.13
C ALA A 97 -9.23 4.91 2.14
N THR A 98 -7.99 4.60 1.74
CA THR A 98 -7.24 5.37 0.74
C THR A 98 -7.90 5.34 -0.62
N ILE A 99 -8.42 4.19 -1.07
CA ILE A 99 -9.21 4.08 -2.31
C ILE A 99 -10.42 5.02 -2.27
N ARG A 100 -11.19 4.99 -1.17
CA ARG A 100 -12.37 5.86 -1.02
C ARG A 100 -12.00 7.34 -0.99
N ALA A 101 -10.95 7.70 -0.27
CA ALA A 101 -10.48 9.08 -0.20
C ALA A 101 -9.98 9.59 -1.56
N ALA A 102 -9.22 8.77 -2.29
CA ALA A 102 -8.72 9.09 -3.62
C ALA A 102 -9.85 9.27 -4.63
N ALA A 103 -10.87 8.40 -4.61
CA ALA A 103 -12.05 8.52 -5.46
C ALA A 103 -12.84 9.82 -5.17
N ALA A 104 -13.04 10.14 -3.89
CA ALA A 104 -13.71 11.38 -3.49
C ALA A 104 -12.90 12.62 -3.92
N ALA A 105 -11.59 12.62 -3.72
CA ALA A 105 -10.71 13.72 -4.12
C ALA A 105 -10.67 13.91 -5.63
N GLN A 106 -10.63 12.82 -6.39
CA GLN A 106 -10.73 12.86 -7.85
C GLN A 106 -12.02 13.56 -8.29
N LEU A 107 -13.16 13.20 -7.70
CA LEU A 107 -14.45 13.79 -8.04
C LEU A 107 -14.51 15.27 -7.67
N GLU A 108 -14.01 15.65 -6.49
CA GLU A 108 -13.94 17.05 -6.05
C GLU A 108 -13.05 17.90 -6.96
N LEU A 109 -11.88 17.38 -7.35
CA LEU A 109 -10.96 18.06 -8.27
C LEU A 109 -11.59 18.29 -9.66
N LEU A 110 -12.37 17.32 -10.14
CA LEU A 110 -13.06 17.39 -11.43
C LEU A 110 -14.27 18.33 -11.42
N SER A 111 -14.84 18.63 -10.24
CA SER A 111 -16.03 19.48 -10.13
C SER A 111 -15.73 20.98 -10.21
N GLY A 112 -14.50 21.42 -9.95
CA GLY A 112 -14.17 22.85 -9.95
C GLY A 112 -12.67 23.19 -9.95
N PRO A 113 -11.88 22.77 -8.95
CA PRO A 113 -10.56 23.34 -8.69
C PRO A 113 -9.59 23.34 -9.88
N ILE A 114 -9.57 22.26 -10.66
CA ILE A 114 -8.70 22.15 -11.84
C ILE A 114 -9.23 23.00 -13.00
N ARG A 115 -10.55 23.05 -13.19
CA ARG A 115 -11.18 23.90 -14.21
C ARG A 115 -10.93 25.37 -13.91
N ASP A 116 -11.12 25.78 -12.67
CA ASP A 116 -10.87 27.16 -12.22
C ASP A 116 -9.38 27.54 -12.38
N ALA A 117 -8.46 26.60 -12.19
CA ALA A 117 -7.04 26.82 -12.43
C ALA A 117 -6.74 27.03 -13.92
N LEU A 118 -7.32 26.20 -14.79
CA LEU A 118 -7.19 26.33 -16.24
C LEU A 118 -7.77 27.65 -16.75
N GLU A 119 -8.97 28.04 -16.30
CA GLU A 119 -9.61 29.29 -16.68
C GLU A 119 -8.76 30.51 -16.28
N ARG A 120 -8.24 30.52 -15.04
CA ARG A 120 -7.35 31.59 -14.55
C ARG A 120 -6.03 31.69 -15.32
N SER A 121 -5.51 30.56 -15.80
CA SER A 121 -4.26 30.53 -16.57
C SER A 121 -4.39 31.15 -17.97
N ARG A 122 -5.61 31.44 -18.43
CA ARG A 122 -5.92 31.99 -19.76
C ARG A 122 -5.35 31.15 -20.91
N GLN A 123 -5.03 29.87 -20.66
CA GLN A 123 -4.57 28.95 -21.69
C GLN A 123 -5.73 28.70 -22.66
N ARG A 124 -5.60 29.20 -23.89
CA ARG A 124 -6.61 29.03 -24.95
C ARG A 124 -6.43 27.73 -25.74
N LYS A 125 -5.43 26.91 -25.39
CA LYS A 125 -5.22 25.62 -26.01
C LYS A 125 -6.39 24.69 -25.65
N ARG A 126 -6.95 24.04 -26.66
CA ARG A 126 -7.93 22.99 -26.46
C ARG A 126 -7.23 21.80 -25.81
N VAL A 127 -7.65 21.44 -24.61
CA VAL A 127 -7.25 20.20 -23.95
C VAL A 127 -8.15 19.07 -24.42
N ASP A 128 -7.62 17.85 -24.49
CA ASP A 128 -8.43 16.67 -24.77
C ASP A 128 -9.34 16.29 -23.58
N ASP A 129 -10.28 15.40 -23.82
CA ASP A 129 -11.26 14.97 -22.82
C ASP A 129 -10.61 14.20 -21.65
N ALA A 130 -9.42 13.63 -21.86
CA ALA A 130 -8.69 12.86 -20.86
C ALA A 130 -7.83 13.74 -19.93
N PHE A 131 -7.47 14.96 -20.37
CA PHE A 131 -6.58 15.87 -19.67
C PHE A 131 -7.01 16.13 -18.23
N LEU A 132 -8.29 16.45 -18.02
CA LEU A 132 -8.83 16.76 -16.69
C LEU A 132 -8.79 15.54 -15.75
N PRO A 133 -9.33 14.36 -16.12
CA PRO A 133 -9.18 13.13 -15.33
C PRO A 133 -7.73 12.78 -15.01
N ASP A 134 -6.84 12.91 -15.99
CA ASP A 134 -5.43 12.53 -15.84
C ASP A 134 -4.68 13.47 -14.90
N LEU A 135 -4.92 14.78 -15.02
CA LEU A 135 -4.34 15.77 -14.13
C LEU A 135 -4.90 15.64 -12.70
N ALA A 136 -6.19 15.39 -12.54
CA ALA A 136 -6.77 15.10 -11.22
C ALA A 136 -6.11 13.88 -10.58
N GLN A 137 -5.85 12.84 -11.37
CA GLN A 137 -5.14 11.65 -10.88
C GLN A 137 -3.71 12.00 -10.44
N GLU A 138 -2.98 12.84 -11.17
CA GLU A 138 -1.65 13.29 -10.74
C GLU A 138 -1.67 14.11 -9.45
N VAL A 139 -2.67 14.96 -9.26
CA VAL A 139 -2.83 15.76 -8.03
C VAL A 139 -3.09 14.83 -6.84
N VAL A 140 -3.97 13.83 -6.99
CA VAL A 140 -4.22 12.80 -5.95
C VAL A 140 -2.95 12.01 -5.66
N ASN A 141 -2.18 11.65 -6.69
CA ASN A 141 -0.95 10.89 -6.56
C ASN A 141 0.27 11.68 -6.08
N ARG A 142 0.16 13.01 -6.01
CA ARG A 142 1.29 13.93 -5.74
C ARG A 142 2.41 13.78 -6.78
N THR A 143 2.04 13.65 -8.06
CA THR A 143 2.97 13.42 -9.19
C THR A 143 2.72 14.40 -10.35
N VAL A 144 2.38 15.66 -10.05
CA VAL A 144 2.03 16.66 -11.08
C VAL A 144 3.18 16.88 -12.06
N GLY A 145 2.90 16.60 -13.34
CA GLY A 145 3.87 16.65 -14.43
C GLY A 145 4.68 15.36 -14.61
N HIS A 146 4.24 14.21 -14.13
CA HIS A 146 4.92 12.93 -14.41
C HIS A 146 4.36 12.22 -15.65
N THR A 147 3.12 12.51 -16.03
CA THR A 147 2.41 11.87 -17.12
C THR A 147 2.78 12.53 -18.45
N VAL A 148 3.45 11.77 -19.31
CA VAL A 148 3.96 12.24 -20.61
C VAL A 148 2.85 12.69 -21.57
N ARG A 149 1.62 12.19 -21.42
CA ARG A 149 0.49 12.54 -22.30
C ARG A 149 -0.14 13.91 -22.01
N LEU A 150 0.14 14.52 -20.86
CA LEU A 150 -0.36 15.85 -20.55
C LEU A 150 0.52 16.92 -21.24
N ASP A 151 -0.10 17.93 -21.85
CA ASP A 151 0.65 19.06 -22.43
C ASP A 151 1.43 19.77 -21.33
N ARG A 152 2.76 19.63 -21.37
CA ARG A 152 3.67 20.12 -20.34
C ARG A 152 3.58 21.62 -20.14
N ALA A 153 3.39 22.38 -21.21
CA ALA A 153 3.28 23.83 -21.13
C ALA A 153 2.02 24.26 -20.37
N ILE A 154 0.91 23.51 -20.52
CA ILE A 154 -0.32 23.76 -19.75
C ILE A 154 -0.09 23.40 -18.28
N VAL A 155 0.44 22.19 -18.01
CA VAL A 155 0.69 21.73 -16.64
C VAL A 155 1.60 22.69 -15.89
N ASP A 156 2.71 23.12 -16.48
CA ASP A 156 3.65 24.04 -15.83
C ASP A 156 3.05 25.44 -15.62
N ALA A 157 2.14 25.90 -16.50
CA ALA A 157 1.44 27.18 -16.33
C ALA A 157 0.45 27.17 -15.16
N ILE A 158 -0.20 26.03 -14.87
CA ILE A 158 -1.17 25.90 -13.76
C ILE A 158 -0.57 25.30 -12.49
N ARG A 159 0.63 24.71 -12.54
CA ARG A 159 1.30 24.05 -11.41
C ARG A 159 1.28 24.89 -10.12
N PRO A 160 1.63 26.20 -10.12
CA PRO A 160 1.59 26.99 -8.89
C PRO A 160 0.17 27.08 -8.29
N THR A 161 -0.85 27.09 -9.15
CA THR A 161 -2.25 27.10 -8.72
C THR A 161 -2.65 25.75 -8.14
N LEU A 162 -2.21 24.65 -8.74
CA LEU A 162 -2.48 23.29 -8.27
C LEU A 162 -1.82 23.03 -6.90
N GLU A 163 -0.58 23.48 -6.73
CA GLU A 163 0.16 23.39 -5.46
C GLU A 163 -0.46 24.26 -4.37
N ALA A 164 -1.12 25.36 -4.76
CA ALA A 164 -1.85 26.24 -3.86
C ALA A 164 -3.29 25.77 -3.58
N ILE A 165 -3.78 24.67 -4.18
CA ILE A 165 -5.11 24.13 -3.85
C ILE A 165 -5.10 23.78 -2.36
N PRO A 166 -5.97 24.42 -1.54
CA PRO A 166 -6.00 24.11 -0.13
C PRO A 166 -6.30 22.63 0.09
N ARG A 167 -5.47 21.97 0.90
CA ARG A 167 -5.67 20.57 1.27
C ARG A 167 -6.74 20.45 2.35
N HIS A 168 -7.96 20.87 2.04
CA HIS A 168 -9.15 20.66 2.86
C HIS A 168 -10.04 19.58 2.22
N GLY A 169 -11.14 19.23 2.89
CA GLY A 169 -12.13 18.31 2.30
C GLY A 169 -11.52 16.98 1.90
N ALA A 170 -11.74 16.56 0.65
CA ALA A 170 -11.29 15.26 0.18
C ALA A 170 -9.76 15.13 0.06
N LEU A 171 -9.01 16.22 -0.23
CA LEU A 171 -7.54 16.15 -0.27
C LEU A 171 -6.91 15.98 1.13
N ALA A 172 -7.49 16.60 2.16
CA ALA A 172 -7.12 16.31 3.55
C ALA A 172 -7.43 14.84 3.92
N ALA A 173 -8.55 14.31 3.46
CA ALA A 173 -8.89 12.91 3.70
C ALA A 173 -7.89 11.96 3.01
N VAL A 174 -7.38 12.32 1.82
CA VAL A 174 -6.30 11.58 1.16
C VAL A 174 -5.01 11.61 1.99
N ASP A 175 -4.64 12.76 2.57
CA ASP A 175 -3.45 12.85 3.44
C ASP A 175 -3.58 11.99 4.69
N ALA A 176 -4.73 12.06 5.36
CA ALA A 176 -4.99 11.25 6.54
C ALA A 176 -5.00 9.75 6.21
N ALA A 177 -5.59 9.36 5.07
CA ALA A 177 -5.61 7.97 4.63
C ALA A 177 -4.21 7.47 4.25
N HIS A 178 -3.40 8.30 3.57
CA HIS A 178 -2.00 8.02 3.26
C HIS A 178 -1.17 7.79 4.53
N ALA A 179 -1.27 8.69 5.51
CA ALA A 179 -0.57 8.54 6.80
C ALA A 179 -0.95 7.24 7.52
N ARG A 180 -2.25 6.90 7.56
CA ARG A 180 -2.73 5.65 8.14
C ARG A 180 -2.24 4.42 7.38
N LEU A 181 -2.14 4.51 6.05
CA LEU A 181 -1.62 3.41 5.24
C LEU A 181 -0.12 3.21 5.47
N VAL A 182 0.66 4.28 5.61
CA VAL A 182 2.07 4.21 6.02
C VAL A 182 2.19 3.49 7.37
N GLU A 183 1.45 3.97 8.38
CA GLU A 183 1.48 3.43 9.73
C GLU A 183 1.10 1.94 9.77
N ALA A 184 -0.03 1.57 9.16
CA ALA A 184 -0.51 0.20 9.17
C ALA A 184 0.43 -0.76 8.40
N THR A 185 0.97 -0.31 7.26
CA THR A 185 1.92 -1.10 6.46
C THR A 185 3.24 -1.30 7.23
N ALA A 186 3.75 -0.24 7.87
CA ALA A 186 4.96 -0.30 8.66
C ALA A 186 4.81 -1.18 9.91
N ALA A 187 3.67 -1.07 10.62
CA ALA A 187 3.36 -1.90 11.77
C ALA A 187 3.28 -3.38 11.39
N LEU A 188 2.60 -3.71 10.29
CA LEU A 188 2.53 -5.08 9.79
C LEU A 188 3.90 -5.61 9.38
N ALA A 189 4.72 -4.81 8.70
CA ALA A 189 6.07 -5.19 8.30
C ALA A 189 6.98 -5.47 9.52
N ALA A 190 6.94 -4.60 10.53
CA ALA A 190 7.69 -4.76 11.76
C ALA A 190 7.27 -6.02 12.54
N LEU A 191 5.96 -6.28 12.64
CA LEU A 191 5.45 -7.49 13.29
C LEU A 191 5.92 -8.76 12.57
N LEU A 192 5.94 -8.76 11.23
CA LEU A 192 6.46 -9.88 10.45
C LEU A 192 7.97 -10.08 10.66
N ASP A 193 8.75 -9.02 10.81
CA ASP A 193 10.19 -9.10 11.10
C ASP A 193 10.47 -9.66 12.50
N GLU A 194 9.73 -9.21 13.51
CA GLU A 194 9.83 -9.73 14.88
C GLU A 194 9.44 -11.22 14.94
N LEU A 195 8.34 -11.58 14.28
CA LEU A 195 7.86 -12.95 14.20
C LEU A 195 8.86 -13.85 13.46
N ARG A 196 9.48 -13.35 12.38
CA ARG A 196 10.55 -14.05 11.66
C ARG A 196 11.73 -14.34 12.58
N GLY A 197 12.23 -13.34 13.30
CA GLY A 197 13.34 -13.51 14.25
C GLY A 197 13.02 -14.55 15.31
N THR A 198 11.85 -14.40 15.96
CA THR A 198 11.38 -15.32 17.01
C THR A 198 11.28 -16.77 16.52
N LEU A 199 10.75 -17.00 15.31
CA LEU A 199 10.62 -18.34 14.73
C LEU A 199 11.98 -18.92 14.31
N CYS A 200 12.87 -18.12 13.75
CA CYS A 200 14.22 -18.57 13.40
C CYS A 200 14.99 -19.02 14.66
N ASP A 201 14.98 -18.21 15.71
CA ASP A 201 15.67 -18.51 16.97
C ASP A 201 15.06 -19.71 17.69
N ALA A 202 13.73 -19.77 17.79
CA ALA A 202 13.04 -20.83 18.54
C ALA A 202 13.13 -22.21 17.87
N TYR A 203 13.31 -22.27 16.55
CA TYR A 203 13.30 -23.51 15.79
C TYR A 203 14.62 -23.82 15.08
N ASP A 204 15.68 -23.06 15.35
CA ASP A 204 17.01 -23.23 14.73
C ASP A 204 16.92 -23.28 13.19
N LEU A 205 16.23 -22.28 12.62
CA LEU A 205 16.04 -22.15 11.18
C LEU A 205 16.85 -20.96 10.66
N PRO A 206 17.50 -21.09 9.49
CA PRO A 206 18.20 -19.96 8.90
C PRO A 206 17.21 -18.82 8.62
N PRO A 207 17.58 -17.55 8.86
CA PRO A 207 16.76 -16.44 8.44
C PRO A 207 16.59 -16.50 6.92
N ALA A 208 15.35 -16.41 6.44
CA ALA A 208 15.12 -16.14 5.03
C ALA A 208 15.90 -14.86 4.64
N PRO A 209 16.70 -14.88 3.56
CA PRO A 209 17.60 -13.77 3.23
C PRO A 209 16.78 -12.50 2.93
N ILE A 210 17.05 -11.41 3.67
CA ILE A 210 16.43 -10.11 3.39
C ILE A 210 17.07 -9.52 2.14
N GLN A 211 16.36 -9.47 1.01
CA GLN A 211 16.79 -8.64 -0.11
C GLN A 211 16.36 -7.21 0.16
N GLU A 212 17.30 -6.37 0.62
CA GLU A 212 17.04 -4.94 0.67
C GLU A 212 16.68 -4.45 -0.74
N PRO A 213 15.62 -3.63 -0.90
CA PRO A 213 15.32 -3.04 -2.20
C PRO A 213 16.55 -2.26 -2.67
N ALA A 214 16.99 -2.54 -3.90
CA ALA A 214 18.15 -1.90 -4.48
C ALA A 214 18.03 -0.36 -4.33
N PRO A 215 19.09 0.35 -3.93
CA PRO A 215 19.03 1.80 -3.81
C PRO A 215 18.59 2.38 -5.16
N HIS A 216 17.49 3.13 -5.14
CA HIS A 216 17.03 3.86 -6.32
C HIS A 216 18.11 4.88 -6.71
N HIS A 217 18.91 4.55 -7.72
CA HIS A 217 19.74 5.54 -8.40
C HIS A 217 18.78 6.55 -9.04
N GLY A 218 18.58 7.69 -8.37
CA GLY A 218 17.85 8.81 -8.91
C GLY A 218 18.48 9.21 -10.25
N HIS A 219 17.74 9.01 -11.33
CA HIS A 219 18.05 9.66 -12.59
C HIS A 219 17.85 11.17 -12.38
N ARG A 220 18.98 11.86 -12.23
CA ARG A 220 19.09 13.31 -12.36
C ARG A 220 18.74 13.77 -13.76
#